data_AF-A0A535T375-F1
#
_entry.id   AF-A0A535T375-F1
#
_cell.length_a   1.000
_cell.length_b   1.000
_cell.length_c   1.000
_cell.angle_alpha   90.00
_cell.angle_beta   90.00
_cell.angle_gamma   90.00
#
_symmetry.space_group_name_H-M   'P 1'
#
loop_
_entity.id
_entity.type
_entity.pdbx_description
1 polymer ?
#
loop_
_entity_poly.entity_id
_entity_poly.type
_entity_poly.pdbx_seq_one_letter_code
_entity_poly.pdbx_strand_id
1 'polypeptide(L)'
;MIVTVLGPISPEQLGVTDAHDHLFLRSPALPGQDFEDTDRAVEEVTNAASGGLHAIVEVTPIGLGRRPAKMRAVAEATGVHVVAATGYHRDAHYPEGHWVRTAPIELLAERIVADLQRGMHPDDWLSAAPPDSARAGVIKAGASYQRISVLEERRLMAAAIGSRETGAPILVHTEIGTCAHEIIDLLTRERVQADRIILAHLDRNPDRELHAAIADRGVTLEYDTPGRIKYRPDSQLLDLVEAMVKAG
;
A
#
# COMPACT_ATOMS: atom_id res chain seq x y z
N MET A 1 -8.47 -7.09 -14.50
CA MET A 1 -9.27 -7.52 -13.33
C MET A 1 -8.61 -6.96 -12.09
N ILE A 2 -9.39 -6.43 -11.16
CA ILE A 2 -8.93 -5.89 -9.88
C ILE A 2 -9.59 -6.72 -8.77
N VAL A 3 -8.82 -7.13 -7.76
CA VAL A 3 -9.34 -7.92 -6.64
C VAL A 3 -9.72 -6.97 -5.51
N THR A 4 -11.01 -6.90 -5.18
CA THR A 4 -11.52 -6.20 -3.99
C THR A 4 -11.81 -7.20 -2.88
N VAL A 5 -12.05 -6.71 -1.66
CA VAL A 5 -12.46 -7.54 -0.51
C VAL A 5 -13.80 -8.25 -0.71
N LEU A 6 -14.64 -7.78 -1.64
CA LEU A 6 -15.92 -8.42 -2.02
C LEU A 6 -15.81 -9.27 -3.29
N GLY A 7 -14.61 -9.39 -3.86
CA GLY A 7 -14.35 -10.18 -5.07
C GLY A 7 -13.78 -9.38 -6.23
N PRO A 8 -13.51 -10.05 -7.36
CA PRO A 8 -12.93 -9.42 -8.53
C PRO A 8 -13.93 -8.49 -9.26
N ILE A 9 -13.43 -7.36 -9.73
CA ILE A 9 -14.14 -6.40 -10.58
C ILE A 9 -13.34 -6.13 -11.87
N SER A 10 -13.99 -5.56 -12.89
CA SER A 10 -13.29 -5.03 -14.05
C SER A 10 -12.63 -3.68 -13.70
N PRO A 11 -11.52 -3.29 -14.36
CA PRO A 11 -10.85 -2.01 -14.07
C PRO A 11 -11.76 -0.80 -14.21
N GLU A 12 -12.75 -0.83 -15.12
CA GLU A 12 -13.69 0.25 -15.37
C GLU A 12 -14.62 0.52 -14.19
N GLN A 13 -14.78 -0.46 -13.29
CA GLN A 13 -15.60 -0.33 -12.08
C GLN A 13 -14.88 0.42 -10.96
N LEU A 14 -13.56 0.63 -11.03
CA LEU A 14 -12.82 1.34 -9.98
C LEU A 14 -13.28 2.80 -9.82
N GLY A 15 -13.66 3.47 -10.91
CA GLY A 15 -14.04 4.88 -10.88
C GLY A 15 -12.96 5.77 -10.28
N VAL A 16 -13.39 6.86 -9.62
CA VAL A 16 -12.47 7.71 -8.84
C VAL A 16 -11.98 6.91 -7.63
N THR A 17 -10.66 6.70 -7.57
CA THR A 17 -10.02 5.81 -6.59
C THR A 17 -9.06 6.60 -5.72
N ASP A 18 -9.19 6.45 -4.40
CA ASP A 18 -8.11 6.77 -3.48
C ASP A 18 -7.08 5.63 -3.54
N ALA A 19 -5.87 5.93 -4.01
CA ALA A 19 -4.83 4.95 -4.25
C ALA A 19 -4.03 4.57 -2.98
N HIS A 20 -4.23 5.26 -1.86
CA HIS A 20 -3.50 5.01 -0.61
C HIS A 20 -4.26 5.58 0.60
N ASP A 21 -4.98 4.71 1.30
CA ASP A 21 -5.58 5.07 2.59
C ASP A 21 -5.54 3.92 3.60
N HIS A 22 -6.01 4.21 4.80
CA HIS A 22 -6.04 3.33 5.96
C HIS A 22 -7.42 3.35 6.61
N LEU A 23 -8.23 2.32 6.36
CA LEU A 23 -9.48 2.11 7.09
C LEU A 23 -9.23 1.56 8.49
N PHE A 24 -8.19 0.73 8.62
CA PHE A 24 -7.76 0.16 9.90
C PHE A 24 -6.26 0.24 10.00
N LEU A 25 -5.72 0.61 11.15
CA LEU A 25 -4.28 0.71 11.35
C LEU A 25 -3.97 0.52 12.82
N ARG A 26 -2.95 -0.30 13.10
CA ARG A 26 -2.31 -0.35 14.40
C ARG A 26 -0.82 -0.39 14.18
N SER A 27 -0.10 0.62 14.66
CA SER A 27 1.33 0.70 14.43
C SER A 27 2.13 1.07 15.68
N PRO A 28 3.14 0.27 16.04
CA PRO A 28 4.08 0.62 17.11
C PRO A 28 4.84 1.94 16.87
N ALA A 29 4.95 2.38 15.62
CA ALA A 29 5.56 3.67 15.28
C ALA A 29 4.64 4.88 15.55
N LEU A 30 3.34 4.64 15.73
CA LEU A 30 2.29 5.67 15.86
C LEU A 30 1.39 5.38 17.08
N PRO A 31 1.96 5.27 18.30
CA PRO A 31 1.17 4.90 19.47
C PRO A 31 0.03 5.91 19.72
N GLY A 32 -1.18 5.38 19.90
CA GLY A 32 -2.38 6.19 20.14
C GLY A 32 -3.01 6.80 18.88
N GLN A 33 -2.52 6.45 17.69
CA GLN A 33 -3.11 6.84 16.39
C GLN A 33 -3.69 5.62 15.66
N ASP A 34 -4.26 4.69 16.42
CA ASP A 34 -4.84 3.47 15.87
C ASP A 34 -6.23 3.74 15.27
N PHE A 35 -6.52 3.13 14.12
CA PHE A 35 -7.84 3.14 13.48
C PHE A 35 -8.46 1.75 13.63
N GLU A 36 -9.46 1.62 14.49
CA GLU A 36 -10.06 0.31 14.82
C GLU A 36 -11.58 0.27 14.75
N ASP A 37 -12.20 1.43 14.63
CA ASP A 37 -13.65 1.64 14.71
C ASP A 37 -14.30 1.50 13.32
N THR A 38 -15.07 0.42 13.15
CA THR A 38 -15.75 0.12 11.89
C THR A 38 -16.83 1.15 11.57
N ASP A 39 -17.58 1.63 12.57
CA ASP A 39 -18.70 2.53 12.34
C ASP A 39 -18.18 3.90 11.87
N ARG A 40 -17.09 4.35 12.48
CA ARG A 40 -16.38 5.56 12.01
C ARG A 40 -15.79 5.37 10.61
N ALA A 41 -15.24 4.20 10.29
CA ALA A 41 -14.76 3.93 8.94
C ALA A 41 -15.91 3.98 7.91
N VAL A 42 -17.08 3.43 8.24
CA VAL A 42 -18.28 3.52 7.40
C VAL A 42 -18.72 4.97 7.22
N GLU A 43 -18.75 5.77 8.29
CA GLU A 43 -19.11 7.19 8.24
C GLU A 43 -18.19 7.99 7.31
N GLU A 44 -16.87 7.89 7.50
CA GLU A 44 -15.87 8.62 6.70
C GLU A 44 -15.92 8.20 5.23
N VAL A 45 -16.02 6.89 4.95
CA VAL A 45 -16.12 6.39 3.57
C VAL A 45 -17.44 6.79 2.92
N THR A 46 -18.54 6.84 3.66
CA THR A 46 -19.83 7.37 3.15
C THR A 46 -19.71 8.84 2.78
N ASN A 47 -19.06 9.64 3.64
CA ASN A 47 -18.81 11.05 3.37
C ASN A 47 -17.94 11.22 2.12
N ALA A 48 -16.86 10.43 1.98
CA ALA A 48 -16.01 10.47 0.80
C ALA A 48 -16.74 10.01 -0.48
N ALA A 49 -17.59 8.99 -0.39
CA ALA A 49 -18.44 8.53 -1.48
C ALA A 49 -19.41 9.63 -1.96
N SER A 50 -19.95 10.42 -1.03
CA SER A 50 -20.79 11.58 -1.38
C SER A 50 -20.03 12.66 -2.16
N GLY A 51 -18.69 12.69 -2.03
CA GLY A 51 -17.77 13.52 -2.82
C GLY A 51 -17.36 12.90 -4.17
N GLY A 52 -17.88 11.72 -4.53
CA GLY A 52 -17.62 11.04 -5.79
C GLY A 52 -16.58 9.93 -5.73
N LEU A 53 -16.13 9.53 -4.53
CA LEU A 53 -15.23 8.38 -4.37
C LEU A 53 -15.95 7.05 -4.70
N HIS A 54 -15.29 6.19 -5.46
CA HIS A 54 -15.82 4.88 -5.87
C HIS A 54 -15.00 3.71 -5.31
N ALA A 55 -13.69 3.91 -5.10
CA ALA A 55 -12.81 2.88 -4.57
C ALA A 55 -11.74 3.44 -3.64
N ILE A 56 -11.26 2.60 -2.71
CA ILE A 56 -10.14 2.87 -1.82
C ILE A 56 -9.17 1.69 -1.91
N VAL A 57 -7.89 2.00 -2.06
CA VAL A 57 -6.82 1.03 -1.83
C VAL A 57 -6.40 1.15 -0.36
N GLU A 58 -6.85 0.17 0.43
CA GLU A 58 -6.54 0.06 1.85
C GLU A 58 -5.18 -0.61 1.99
N VAL A 59 -4.17 0.18 2.38
CA VAL A 59 -2.77 -0.25 2.31
C VAL A 59 -2.20 -0.61 3.68
N THR A 60 -2.98 -1.29 4.52
CA THR A 60 -2.49 -1.79 5.80
C THR A 60 -1.92 -3.20 5.63
N PRO A 61 -0.60 -3.40 5.82
CA PRO A 61 0.04 -4.68 5.57
C PRO A 61 -0.10 -5.65 6.74
N ILE A 62 0.45 -6.85 6.55
CA ILE A 62 0.59 -7.86 7.61
C ILE A 62 1.34 -7.27 8.81
N GLY A 63 0.78 -7.48 10.00
CA GLY A 63 1.33 -7.10 11.29
C GLY A 63 0.94 -5.71 11.77
N LEU A 64 0.23 -4.92 10.95
CA LEU A 64 -0.16 -3.54 11.27
C LEU A 64 -1.68 -3.37 11.47
N GLY A 65 -2.37 -4.44 11.85
CA GLY A 65 -3.76 -4.36 12.28
C GLY A 65 -4.78 -4.37 11.13
N ARG A 66 -4.45 -4.95 9.98
CA ARG A 66 -5.42 -5.19 8.90
C ARG A 66 -6.59 -6.06 9.41
N ARG A 67 -7.81 -5.75 8.95
CA ARG A 67 -9.08 -6.37 9.38
C ARG A 67 -9.96 -6.78 8.19
N PRO A 68 -9.66 -7.91 7.51
CA PRO A 68 -10.36 -8.27 6.25
C PRO A 68 -11.88 -8.34 6.40
N ALA A 69 -12.38 -8.94 7.49
CA ALA A 69 -13.82 -9.01 7.75
C ALA A 69 -14.47 -7.63 7.96
N LYS A 70 -13.77 -6.69 8.62
CA LYS A 70 -14.28 -5.33 8.81
C LYS A 70 -14.20 -4.51 7.53
N MET A 71 -13.17 -4.70 6.69
CA MET A 71 -13.08 -4.08 5.37
C MET A 71 -14.25 -4.50 4.47
N ARG A 72 -14.65 -5.78 4.50
CA ARG A 72 -15.87 -6.22 3.80
C ARG A 72 -17.11 -5.50 4.32
N ALA A 73 -17.27 -5.42 5.65
CA ALA A 73 -18.42 -4.73 6.24
C ALA A 73 -18.49 -3.25 5.80
N VAL A 74 -17.34 -2.56 5.72
CA VAL A 74 -17.27 -1.19 5.18
C VAL A 74 -17.69 -1.15 3.71
N ALA A 75 -17.13 -2.04 2.87
CA ALA A 75 -17.45 -2.09 1.45
C ALA A 75 -18.95 -2.41 1.21
N GLU A 76 -19.53 -3.34 1.98
CA GLU A 76 -20.94 -3.70 1.92
C GLU A 76 -21.86 -2.54 2.35
N ALA A 77 -21.50 -1.85 3.44
CA ALA A 77 -22.33 -0.76 3.98
C ALA A 77 -22.32 0.50 3.10
N THR A 78 -21.18 0.80 2.46
CA THR A 78 -20.97 2.05 1.72
C THR A 78 -21.14 1.91 0.21
N GLY A 79 -21.01 0.69 -0.32
CA GLY A 79 -20.95 0.44 -1.76
C GLY A 79 -19.61 0.83 -2.41
N VAL A 80 -18.65 1.38 -1.65
CA VAL A 80 -17.31 1.71 -2.13
C VAL A 80 -16.47 0.44 -2.27
N HIS A 81 -15.77 0.29 -3.38
CA HIS A 81 -14.85 -0.82 -3.59
C HIS A 81 -13.61 -0.68 -2.69
N VAL A 82 -13.24 -1.74 -1.98
CA VAL A 82 -12.02 -1.75 -1.16
C VAL A 82 -11.02 -2.76 -1.71
N VAL A 83 -9.86 -2.29 -2.14
CA VAL A 83 -8.72 -3.11 -2.55
C VAL A 83 -7.76 -3.20 -1.38
N ALA A 84 -7.67 -4.35 -0.74
CA ALA A 84 -6.84 -4.52 0.45
C ALA A 84 -5.40 -4.90 0.13
N ALA A 85 -4.47 -4.50 1.00
CA ALA A 85 -3.07 -4.87 0.89
C ALA A 85 -2.70 -6.16 1.65
N THR A 86 -1.75 -6.88 1.07
CA THR A 86 -0.84 -7.79 1.79
C THR A 86 0.55 -7.14 1.88
N GLY A 87 1.59 -7.92 2.14
CA GLY A 87 2.97 -7.46 2.19
C GLY A 87 3.33 -6.88 3.54
N TYR A 88 4.32 -5.99 3.55
CA TYR A 88 5.01 -5.54 4.75
C TYR A 88 5.43 -4.08 4.67
N HIS A 89 5.62 -3.43 5.81
CA HIS A 89 6.09 -2.05 5.90
C HIS A 89 7.61 -1.92 6.06
N ARG A 90 8.13 -0.69 6.16
CA ARG A 90 9.51 -0.39 6.60
C ARG A 90 9.79 -0.79 8.07
N ASP A 91 11.07 -0.84 8.46
CA ASP A 91 11.53 -1.34 9.77
C ASP A 91 10.82 -0.75 11.00
N ALA A 92 10.54 0.56 10.98
CA ALA A 92 10.05 1.29 12.14
C ALA A 92 8.71 0.78 12.68
N HIS A 93 7.92 0.08 11.87
CA HIS A 93 6.59 -0.39 12.24
C HIS A 93 6.60 -1.82 12.82
N TYR A 94 7.75 -2.49 12.84
CA TYR A 94 7.88 -3.83 13.39
C TYR A 94 8.79 -3.82 14.63
N PRO A 95 8.22 -4.06 15.83
CA PRO A 95 8.97 -4.03 17.07
C PRO A 95 9.96 -5.19 17.12
N GLU A 96 10.96 -5.07 17.98
CA GLU A 96 11.89 -6.17 18.24
C GLU A 96 11.12 -7.44 18.64
N GLY A 97 11.58 -8.60 18.16
CA GLY A 97 10.89 -9.88 18.35
C GLY A 97 9.71 -10.15 17.42
N HIS A 98 9.24 -9.17 16.63
CA HIS A 98 8.20 -9.43 15.63
C HIS A 98 8.72 -10.39 14.55
N TRP A 99 7.96 -11.44 14.24
CA TRP A 99 8.40 -12.56 13.39
C TRP A 99 8.86 -12.13 11.98
N VAL A 100 8.27 -11.08 11.42
CA VAL A 100 8.65 -10.49 10.11
C VAL A 100 10.12 -10.07 10.07
N ARG A 101 10.72 -9.73 11.23
CA ARG A 101 12.14 -9.32 11.31
C ARG A 101 13.12 -10.49 11.13
N THR A 102 12.68 -11.71 11.39
CA THR A 102 13.52 -12.92 11.37
C THR A 102 13.07 -13.94 10.33
N ALA A 103 11.87 -13.80 9.77
CA ALA A 103 11.34 -14.70 8.76
C ALA A 103 12.22 -14.74 7.50
N PRO A 104 12.40 -15.93 6.90
CA PRO A 104 13.06 -16.06 5.61
C PRO A 104 12.15 -15.50 4.48
N ILE A 105 12.76 -15.14 3.35
CA ILE A 105 12.06 -14.53 2.21
C ILE A 105 10.94 -15.44 1.71
N GLU A 106 11.18 -16.75 1.69
CA GLU A 106 10.24 -17.77 1.21
C GLU A 106 8.96 -17.77 2.05
N LEU A 107 9.07 -17.67 3.37
CA LEU A 107 7.91 -17.59 4.27
C LEU A 107 7.15 -16.28 4.07
N LEU A 108 7.87 -15.15 3.93
CA LEU A 108 7.26 -13.85 3.67
C LEU A 108 6.47 -13.86 2.35
N ALA A 109 7.07 -14.40 1.29
CA ALA A 109 6.44 -14.55 -0.02
C ALA A 109 5.25 -15.51 0.02
N GLU A 110 5.36 -16.64 0.75
CA GLU A 110 4.26 -17.59 0.93
C GLU A 110 3.02 -16.90 1.53
N ARG A 111 3.19 -16.01 2.52
CA ARG A 111 2.08 -15.28 3.14
C ARG A 111 1.47 -14.26 2.19
N ILE A 112 2.29 -13.54 1.42
CA ILE A 112 1.82 -12.62 0.37
C ILE A 112 0.97 -13.37 -0.66
N VAL A 113 1.50 -14.45 -1.23
CA VAL A 113 0.81 -15.24 -2.26
C VAL A 113 -0.47 -15.86 -1.72
N ALA A 114 -0.44 -16.34 -0.48
CA ALA A 114 -1.63 -16.87 0.18
C ALA A 114 -2.75 -15.82 0.32
N ASP A 115 -2.42 -14.61 0.78
CA ASP A 115 -3.39 -13.52 0.90
C ASP A 115 -3.99 -13.12 -0.46
N LEU A 116 -3.17 -13.12 -1.53
CA LEU A 116 -3.59 -12.75 -2.89
C LEU A 116 -4.45 -13.83 -3.56
N GLN A 117 -4.17 -15.11 -3.31
CA GLN A 117 -4.83 -16.21 -4.02
C GLN A 117 -5.96 -16.86 -3.23
N ARG A 118 -5.78 -17.03 -1.91
CA ARG A 118 -6.65 -17.84 -1.04
C ARG A 118 -7.47 -17.00 -0.06
N GLY A 119 -7.00 -15.81 0.29
CA GLY A 119 -7.66 -14.92 1.24
C GLY A 119 -6.75 -14.49 2.37
N MET A 120 -7.05 -13.34 2.96
CA MET A 120 -6.23 -12.74 4.01
C MET A 120 -6.43 -13.44 5.35
N HIS A 121 -5.34 -13.74 6.06
CA HIS A 121 -5.45 -14.30 7.40
C HIS A 121 -5.96 -13.26 8.41
N PRO A 122 -7.00 -13.55 9.23
CA PRO A 122 -7.62 -12.57 10.13
C PRO A 122 -6.71 -12.10 11.27
N ASP A 123 -5.78 -12.96 11.71
CA ASP A 123 -4.79 -12.66 12.75
C ASP A 123 -3.35 -12.61 12.20
N ASP A 124 -3.15 -12.12 10.96
CA ASP A 124 -1.80 -11.88 10.40
C ASP A 124 -0.85 -13.10 10.44
N TRP A 125 -1.41 -14.29 10.19
CA TRP A 125 -0.70 -15.57 10.21
C TRP A 125 -0.13 -15.98 11.57
N LEU A 126 -0.65 -15.40 12.66
CA LEU A 126 -0.24 -15.70 14.05
C LEU A 126 -1.08 -16.78 14.74
N SER A 127 -2.16 -17.23 14.11
CA SER A 127 -3.05 -18.27 14.63
C SER A 127 -3.27 -19.38 13.60
N ALA A 128 -3.96 -20.44 13.99
CA ALA A 128 -4.35 -21.54 13.10
C ALA A 128 -5.74 -21.31 12.46
N ALA A 129 -6.28 -20.09 12.55
CA ALA A 129 -7.57 -19.76 11.96
C ALA A 129 -7.53 -19.94 10.43
N PRO A 130 -8.64 -20.34 9.80
CA PRO A 130 -8.72 -20.33 8.35
C PRO A 130 -8.63 -18.89 7.83
N PRO A 131 -8.09 -18.69 6.60
CA PRO A 131 -8.13 -17.39 5.95
C PRO A 131 -9.56 -16.89 5.75
N ASP A 132 -9.72 -15.57 5.82
CA ASP A 132 -10.95 -14.88 5.46
C ASP A 132 -11.14 -14.88 3.92
N SER A 133 -12.38 -14.88 3.42
CA SER A 133 -12.62 -14.95 1.97
C SER A 133 -12.17 -13.69 1.19
N ALA A 134 -11.95 -12.56 1.88
CA ALA A 134 -11.41 -11.36 1.28
C ALA A 134 -9.95 -11.56 0.89
N ARG A 135 -9.67 -11.47 -0.41
CA ARG A 135 -8.30 -11.52 -0.95
C ARG A 135 -7.70 -10.13 -1.02
N ALA A 136 -6.38 -10.05 -0.87
CA ALA A 136 -5.63 -8.85 -1.17
C ALA A 136 -5.61 -8.60 -2.69
N GLY A 137 -5.51 -7.33 -3.10
CA GLY A 137 -5.37 -6.92 -4.49
C GLY A 137 -4.09 -6.12 -4.79
N VAL A 138 -3.36 -5.70 -3.77
CA VAL A 138 -2.09 -4.99 -3.86
C VAL A 138 -1.09 -5.52 -2.83
N ILE A 139 0.20 -5.37 -3.10
CA ILE A 139 1.28 -5.74 -2.18
C ILE A 139 1.91 -4.45 -1.64
N LYS A 140 1.94 -4.27 -0.31
CA LYS A 140 2.71 -3.18 0.29
C LYS A 140 4.16 -3.59 0.54
N ALA A 141 5.07 -2.67 0.31
CA ALA A 141 6.45 -2.72 0.76
C ALA A 141 6.84 -1.37 1.39
N GLY A 142 8.03 -1.25 1.96
CA GLY A 142 8.52 0.04 2.43
C GLY A 142 10.02 0.11 2.66
N ALA A 143 10.59 1.28 2.41
CA ALA A 143 11.97 1.63 2.67
C ALA A 143 12.09 2.75 3.71
N SER A 144 13.19 2.76 4.45
CA SER A 144 13.50 3.79 5.43
C SER A 144 14.14 5.03 4.82
N TYR A 145 14.20 6.11 5.62
CA TYR A 145 14.75 7.39 5.17
C TYR A 145 16.21 7.21 4.72
N GLN A 146 16.49 7.50 3.46
CA GLN A 146 17.82 7.43 2.84
C GLN A 146 18.50 6.05 2.95
N ARG A 147 17.74 4.97 3.19
CA ARG A 147 18.29 3.60 3.26
C ARG A 147 17.24 2.53 3.02
N ILE A 148 17.68 1.44 2.38
CA ILE A 148 16.99 0.16 2.36
C ILE A 148 17.78 -0.77 3.28
N SER A 149 17.21 -1.17 4.42
CA SER A 149 17.89 -2.13 5.31
C SER A 149 17.87 -3.54 4.72
N VAL A 150 18.74 -4.42 5.22
CA VAL A 150 18.73 -5.85 4.86
C VAL A 150 17.36 -6.49 5.10
N LEU A 151 16.63 -6.06 6.13
CA LEU A 151 15.29 -6.57 6.41
C LEU A 151 14.26 -6.01 5.42
N GLU A 152 14.39 -4.74 5.02
CA GLU A 152 13.52 -4.08 4.03
C GLU A 152 13.74 -4.68 2.64
N GLU A 153 15.00 -4.95 2.27
CA GLU A 153 15.38 -5.67 1.05
C GLU A 153 14.73 -7.06 1.00
N ARG A 154 14.79 -7.85 2.09
CA ARG A 154 14.10 -9.15 2.16
C ARG A 154 12.60 -9.05 1.89
N ARG A 155 11.94 -8.03 2.45
CA ARG A 155 10.50 -7.80 2.25
C ARG A 155 10.19 -7.31 0.83
N LEU A 156 11.04 -6.49 0.23
CA LEU A 156 10.94 -6.08 -1.17
C LEU A 156 11.12 -7.28 -2.12
N MET A 157 12.06 -8.18 -1.83
CA MET A 157 12.21 -9.43 -2.58
C MET A 157 10.98 -10.34 -2.44
N ALA A 158 10.42 -10.47 -1.24
CA ALA A 158 9.17 -11.21 -1.03
C ALA A 158 7.99 -10.59 -1.79
N ALA A 159 7.90 -9.25 -1.82
CA ALA A 159 6.91 -8.53 -2.61
C ALA A 159 7.09 -8.78 -4.12
N ALA A 160 8.33 -8.80 -4.60
CA ALA A 160 8.64 -9.11 -6.00
C ALA A 160 8.22 -10.53 -6.39
N ILE A 161 8.44 -11.53 -5.51
CA ILE A 161 7.96 -12.90 -5.72
C ILE A 161 6.43 -12.91 -5.83
N GLY A 162 5.74 -12.29 -4.86
CA GLY A 162 4.27 -12.21 -4.87
C GLY A 162 3.72 -11.56 -6.14
N SER A 163 4.30 -10.43 -6.56
CA SER A 163 3.90 -9.73 -7.79
C SER A 163 4.13 -10.59 -9.03
N ARG A 164 5.29 -11.25 -9.15
CA ARG A 164 5.62 -12.11 -10.29
C ARG A 164 4.71 -13.34 -10.40
N GLU A 165 4.30 -13.92 -9.28
CA GLU A 165 3.45 -15.11 -9.27
C GLU A 165 1.96 -14.80 -9.52
N THR A 166 1.52 -13.57 -9.23
CA THR A 166 0.09 -13.23 -9.22
C THR A 166 -0.30 -12.10 -10.18
N GLY A 167 0.68 -11.30 -10.63
CA GLY A 167 0.47 -10.06 -11.38
C GLY A 167 0.03 -8.88 -10.51
N ALA A 168 -0.03 -9.01 -9.18
CA ALA A 168 -0.44 -7.93 -8.30
C ALA A 168 0.58 -6.77 -8.30
N PRO A 169 0.12 -5.50 -8.30
CA PRO A 169 1.01 -4.35 -8.18
C PRO A 169 1.65 -4.27 -6.79
N ILE A 170 2.81 -3.62 -6.72
CA ILE A 170 3.54 -3.33 -5.49
C ILE A 170 3.48 -1.82 -5.23
N LEU A 171 2.92 -1.43 -4.09
CA LEU A 171 2.95 -0.08 -3.57
C LEU A 171 4.02 0.03 -2.49
N VAL A 172 5.03 0.86 -2.72
CA VAL A 172 6.19 1.00 -1.84
C VAL A 172 6.12 2.33 -1.09
N HIS A 173 6.04 2.25 0.24
CA HIS A 173 6.28 3.39 1.12
C HIS A 173 7.72 3.87 0.96
N THR A 174 7.90 5.11 0.49
CA THR A 174 9.19 5.79 0.55
C THR A 174 9.20 6.75 1.73
N GLU A 175 10.15 6.63 2.65
CA GLU A 175 10.22 7.58 3.76
C GLU A 175 10.75 8.93 3.25
N ILE A 176 9.87 9.92 3.17
CA ILE A 176 10.14 11.27 2.63
C ILE A 176 10.60 11.19 1.17
N GLY A 177 10.00 10.34 0.33
CA GLY A 177 10.34 10.34 -1.11
C GLY A 177 11.79 9.93 -1.43
N THR A 178 12.45 9.17 -0.55
CA THR A 178 13.86 8.76 -0.72
C THR A 178 13.99 7.31 -1.22
N CYS A 179 15.16 6.99 -1.80
CA CYS A 179 15.52 5.67 -2.33
C CYS A 179 14.69 5.15 -3.52
N ALA A 180 14.00 6.04 -4.25
CA ALA A 180 13.14 5.64 -5.36
C ALA A 180 13.90 4.87 -6.45
N HIS A 181 15.07 5.34 -6.89
CA HIS A 181 15.84 4.65 -7.93
C HIS A 181 16.30 3.26 -7.48
N GLU A 182 16.77 3.13 -6.25
CA GLU A 182 17.25 1.88 -5.66
C GLU A 182 16.12 0.86 -5.48
N ILE A 183 14.91 1.32 -5.09
CA ILE A 183 13.72 0.48 -5.03
C ILE A 183 13.38 -0.07 -6.42
N ILE A 184 13.38 0.79 -7.44
CA ILE A 184 13.07 0.37 -8.82
C ILE A 184 14.13 -0.60 -9.33
N ASP A 185 15.43 -0.33 -9.10
CA ASP A 185 16.52 -1.22 -9.50
C ASP A 185 16.38 -2.61 -8.86
N LEU A 186 16.05 -2.66 -7.57
CA LEU A 186 15.83 -3.92 -6.86
C LEU A 186 14.65 -4.68 -7.45
N LEU A 187 13.48 -4.06 -7.56
CA LEU A 187 12.26 -4.74 -8.02
C LEU A 187 12.36 -5.17 -9.49
N THR A 188 12.94 -4.35 -10.36
CA THR A 188 13.15 -4.69 -11.77
C THR A 188 14.20 -5.80 -11.96
N ARG A 189 15.26 -5.82 -11.15
CA ARG A 189 16.21 -6.95 -11.08
C ARG A 189 15.52 -8.26 -10.68
N GLU A 190 14.52 -8.18 -9.79
CA GLU A 190 13.64 -9.30 -9.42
C GLU A 190 12.53 -9.59 -10.45
N ARG A 191 12.59 -8.95 -11.63
CA ARG A 191 11.70 -9.12 -12.78
C ARG A 191 10.27 -8.62 -12.56
N VAL A 192 10.06 -7.69 -11.63
CA VAL A 192 8.81 -6.93 -11.55
C VAL A 192 8.76 -5.94 -12.71
N GLN A 193 7.63 -5.89 -13.42
CA GLN A 193 7.43 -4.92 -14.49
C GLN A 193 7.28 -3.51 -13.89
N ALA A 194 7.86 -2.50 -14.53
CA ALA A 194 7.86 -1.14 -13.99
C ALA A 194 6.44 -0.59 -13.79
N ASP A 195 5.51 -0.91 -14.71
CA ASP A 195 4.10 -0.54 -14.66
C ASP A 195 3.31 -1.21 -13.50
N ARG A 196 3.97 -2.08 -12.72
CA ARG A 196 3.47 -2.70 -11.49
C ARG A 196 4.06 -2.10 -10.22
N ILE A 197 4.92 -1.09 -10.33
CA ILE A 197 5.55 -0.44 -9.19
C ILE A 197 4.90 0.93 -8.99
N ILE A 198 4.37 1.14 -7.78
CA ILE A 198 3.81 2.41 -7.32
C ILE A 198 4.68 2.89 -6.17
N LEU A 199 5.16 4.13 -6.23
CA LEU A 199 5.96 4.73 -5.16
C LEU A 199 5.12 5.78 -4.43
N ALA A 200 4.82 5.51 -3.16
CA ALA A 200 4.05 6.39 -2.28
C ALA A 200 4.94 7.44 -1.62
N HIS A 201 4.31 8.53 -1.15
CA HIS A 201 4.95 9.63 -0.44
C HIS A 201 6.00 10.40 -1.24
N LEU A 202 6.02 10.28 -2.57
CA LEU A 202 7.02 10.96 -3.40
C LEU A 202 6.86 12.46 -3.29
N ASP A 203 5.62 12.94 -3.18
CA ASP A 203 5.37 14.33 -2.90
C ASP A 203 6.18 14.80 -1.68
N ARG A 204 6.33 14.04 -0.58
CA ARG A 204 7.14 14.46 0.59
C ARG A 204 8.58 14.91 0.26
N ASN A 205 9.11 14.60 -0.92
CA ASN A 205 10.29 15.22 -1.53
C ASN A 205 9.92 15.88 -2.88
N PRO A 206 9.51 17.15 -2.94
CA PRO A 206 8.87 17.75 -4.13
C PRO A 206 9.88 18.20 -5.18
N ASP A 207 10.81 17.31 -5.56
CA ASP A 207 11.82 17.53 -6.57
C ASP A 207 11.30 17.09 -7.94
N ARG A 208 11.05 18.07 -8.79
CA ARG A 208 10.45 17.88 -10.12
C ARG A 208 11.36 17.10 -11.06
N GLU A 209 12.67 17.33 -10.99
CA GLU A 209 13.65 16.66 -11.85
C GLU A 209 13.77 15.18 -11.45
N LEU A 210 13.83 14.93 -10.14
CA LEU A 210 13.78 13.58 -9.59
C LEU A 210 12.50 12.85 -10.01
N HIS A 211 11.34 13.50 -9.89
CA HIS A 211 10.06 12.88 -10.22
C HIS A 211 9.94 12.55 -11.70
N ALA A 212 10.38 13.45 -12.58
CA ALA A 212 10.45 13.17 -14.02
C ALA A 212 11.38 12.00 -14.32
N ALA A 213 12.58 11.99 -13.73
CA ALA A 213 13.54 10.90 -13.90
C ALA A 213 13.04 9.55 -13.37
N ILE A 214 12.18 9.54 -12.34
CA ILE A 214 11.52 8.33 -11.81
C ILE A 214 10.39 7.89 -12.74
N ALA A 215 9.53 8.82 -13.18
CA ALA A 215 8.42 8.53 -14.08
C ALA A 215 8.90 7.96 -15.43
N ASP A 216 10.02 8.46 -15.96
CA ASP A 216 10.68 7.96 -17.17
C ASP A 216 11.10 6.48 -17.07
N ARG A 217 11.18 5.93 -15.86
CA ARG A 217 11.45 4.50 -15.62
C ARG A 217 10.20 3.63 -15.76
N GLY A 218 9.04 4.22 -16.05
CA GLY A 218 7.78 3.52 -16.27
C GLY A 218 7.03 3.11 -15.00
N VAL A 219 7.37 3.70 -13.85
CA VAL A 219 6.66 3.46 -12.57
C VAL A 219 5.62 4.54 -12.31
N THR A 220 4.67 4.26 -11.43
CA THR A 220 3.67 5.24 -11.00
C THR A 220 4.14 5.98 -9.75
N LEU A 221 4.03 7.31 -9.77
CA LEU A 221 4.25 8.15 -8.60
C LEU A 221 2.91 8.43 -7.93
N GLU A 222 2.82 8.20 -6.64
CA GLU A 222 1.64 8.44 -5.85
C GLU A 222 1.90 9.61 -4.87
N TYR A 223 0.96 10.55 -4.86
CA TYR A 223 0.98 11.73 -4.00
C TYR A 223 -0.22 11.71 -3.06
N ASP A 224 0.04 11.66 -1.76
CA ASP A 224 -0.95 11.32 -0.75
C ASP A 224 -0.96 12.30 0.44
N THR A 225 -0.25 13.43 0.33
CA THR A 225 -0.22 14.46 1.37
C THR A 225 -1.13 15.70 1.21
N PRO A 226 -2.16 15.77 0.34
CA PRO A 226 -3.17 16.84 0.46
C PRO A 226 -3.72 17.01 1.88
N GLY A 227 -3.86 18.25 2.34
CA GLY A 227 -4.33 18.56 3.69
C GLY A 227 -3.30 18.31 4.81
N ARG A 228 -2.09 17.84 4.51
CA ARG A 228 -1.03 17.58 5.51
C ARG A 228 -0.10 18.79 5.69
N ILE A 229 -0.67 19.89 6.18
CA ILE A 229 0.00 21.20 6.38
C ILE A 229 1.32 21.09 7.16
N LYS A 230 1.44 20.12 8.08
CA LYS A 230 2.67 19.86 8.84
C LYS A 230 3.90 19.54 7.97
N TYR A 231 3.69 19.07 6.74
CA TYR A 231 4.76 18.86 5.77
C TYR A 231 4.94 20.07 4.86
N ARG A 232 3.83 20.61 4.34
CA ARG A 232 3.77 21.80 3.46
C ARG A 232 2.33 22.24 3.20
N PRO A 233 2.11 23.46 2.67
CA PRO A 233 0.80 23.84 2.14
C PRO A 233 0.44 23.11 0.85
N ASP A 234 -0.87 22.87 0.63
CA ASP A 234 -1.40 22.20 -0.56
C ASP A 234 -1.00 22.86 -1.88
N SER A 235 -0.78 24.18 -1.89
CA SER A 235 -0.34 24.90 -3.09
C SER A 235 0.95 24.34 -3.68
N GLN A 236 1.90 23.89 -2.84
CA GLN A 236 3.14 23.28 -3.35
C GLN A 236 2.90 21.91 -3.99
N LEU A 237 1.93 21.14 -3.48
CA LEU A 237 1.55 19.88 -4.10
C LEU A 237 0.83 20.13 -5.43
N LEU A 238 -0.05 21.11 -5.50
CA LEU A 238 -0.72 21.50 -6.75
C LEU A 238 0.29 21.98 -7.80
N ASP A 239 1.27 22.80 -7.42
CA ASP A 239 2.36 23.25 -8.30
C ASP A 239 3.22 22.06 -8.78
N LEU A 240 3.46 21.07 -7.92
CA LEU A 240 4.18 19.84 -8.27
C LEU A 240 3.39 19.02 -9.29
N VAL A 241 2.10 18.77 -9.05
CA VAL A 241 1.21 18.05 -9.97
C VAL A 241 1.16 18.75 -11.33
N GLU A 242 0.97 20.08 -11.34
CA GLU A 242 0.94 20.85 -12.58
C GLU A 242 2.28 20.75 -13.35
N ALA A 243 3.41 20.82 -12.64
CA ALA A 243 4.72 20.66 -13.24
C ALA A 243 4.93 19.27 -13.84
N MET A 244 4.48 18.21 -13.16
CA MET A 244 4.58 16.85 -13.67
C MET A 244 3.69 16.62 -14.90
N VAL A 245 2.45 17.12 -14.91
CA VAL A 245 1.59 17.04 -16.09
C VAL A 245 2.21 17.77 -17.30
N LYS A 246 2.92 18.89 -17.06
CA LYS A 246 3.64 19.61 -18.12
C LYS A 246 4.88 18.87 -18.62
N ALA A 247 5.46 17.98 -17.81
CA ALA A 247 6.65 17.20 -18.17
C ALA A 247 6.34 16.04 -19.13
N GLY A 248 5.09 15.58 -19.18
CA GLY A 248 4.64 14.45 -20.00
C GLY A 248 4.31 13.22 -19.17
#